data_AF-A0A357CWF9-F1
#
_entry.id   AF-A0A357CWF9-F1
#
_cell.length_a   1.000
_cell.length_b   1.000
_cell.length_c   1.000
_cell.angle_alpha   90.00
_cell.angle_beta   90.00
_cell.angle_gamma   90.00
#
_symmetry.space_group_name_H-M   'P 1'
#
loop_
_entity.id
_entity.type
_entity.pdbx_description
1 polymer ?
#
loop_
_entity_poly.entity_id
_entity_poly.type
_entity_poly.pdbx_seq_one_letter_code
_entity_poly.pdbx_strand_id
1 'polypeptide(L)' 'MNEKIRKQLEFLIEVDKMKNILRQTLLMDKSRRENDAEHSWHFAVMALTLFEYSSNPDVDINRVIKM' A
#
# COMPACT_ATOMS: atom_id res chain seq x y z
N MET A 1 4.63 6.57 28.58
CA MET A 1 4.52 5.75 27.35
C MET A 1 5.92 5.45 26.84
N ASN A 2 6.22 4.22 26.42
CA ASN A 2 7.54 3.85 25.87
C ASN A 2 7.85 4.72 24.63
N GLU A 3 9.04 5.35 24.57
CA GLU A 3 9.44 6.22 23.44
C GLU A 3 9.35 5.54 22.08
N LYS A 4 9.64 4.23 22.00
CA LYS A 4 9.53 3.44 20.77
C LYS A 4 8.08 3.40 20.27
N ILE A 5 7.14 3.12 21.17
CA ILE A 5 5.70 3.08 20.85
C ILE A 5 5.21 4.46 20.43
N ARG A 6 5.67 5.53 21.10
CA ARG A 6 5.31 6.91 20.73
C ARG A 6 5.68 7.22 19.27
N LYS A 7 6.92 6.95 18.87
CA LYS A 7 7.38 7.17 17.49
C LYS A 7 6.62 6.33 16.46
N GLN A 8 6.27 5.10 16.81
CA GLN A 8 5.46 4.24 15.93
C GLN A 8 4.06 4.81 15.73
N LEU A 9 3.40 5.30 16.78
CA LEU A 9 2.09 5.93 16.67
C LEU A 9 2.15 7.24 15.86
N GLU A 10 3.17 8.07 16.09
CA GLU A 10 3.40 9.29 15.32
C GLU A 10 3.56 8.98 13.82
N PHE A 11 4.33 7.94 13.49
CA PHE A 11 4.46 7.48 12.10
C PHE A 11 3.13 7.01 11.51
N LEU A 12 2.35 6.20 12.25
CA LEU A 12 1.05 5.71 11.80
C LEU A 12 0.06 6.85 11.53
N ILE A 13 0.08 7.90 12.37
CA ILE A 13 -0.74 9.10 12.16
C ILE A 13 -0.27 9.87 10.92
N GLU A 14 1.05 9.96 10.69
CA GLU A 14 1.59 10.69 9.54
C GLU A 14 1.23 10.01 8.22
N VAL A 15 1.38 8.68 8.13
CA VAL A 15 1.07 7.94 6.89
C VAL A 15 -0.42 7.87 6.56
N ASP A 16 -1.31 8.03 7.55
CA ASP A 16 -2.76 8.09 7.31
C ASP A 16 -3.13 9.22 6.33
N LYS A 17 -2.35 10.31 6.33
CA LYS A 17 -2.53 11.45 5.42
C LYS A 17 -2.43 11.06 3.95
N MET A 18 -1.80 9.93 3.60
CA MET A 18 -1.75 9.40 2.23
C MET A 18 -3.14 9.17 1.62
N LYS A 19 -4.16 8.95 2.44
CA LYS A 19 -5.57 8.83 2.00
C LYS A 19 -6.09 10.10 1.32
N ASN A 20 -5.43 11.24 1.51
CA ASN A 20 -5.79 12.52 0.89
C ASN A 20 -5.00 12.85 -0.38
N ILE A 21 -4.00 12.04 -0.75
CA ILE A 21 -3.22 12.25 -1.98
C ILE A 21 -3.94 11.56 -3.13
N LEU A 22 -4.49 12.35 -4.05
CA LEU A 22 -5.25 11.85 -5.20
C LEU A 22 -4.35 11.62 -6.42
N ARG A 23 -4.46 10.43 -7.01
CA ARG A 23 -3.82 9.98 -8.25
C ARG A 23 -4.63 10.41 -9.47
N GLN A 24 -4.04 10.39 -10.66
CA GLN A 24 -4.80 10.66 -11.90
C GLN A 24 -5.68 9.48 -12.32
N THR A 25 -5.37 8.27 -11.85
CA THR A 25 -6.16 7.07 -12.05
C THR A 25 -7.59 7.26 -11.54
N LEU A 26 -8.58 6.83 -12.33
CA LEU A 26 -9.97 6.75 -11.90
C LEU A 26 -10.25 5.35 -11.34
N LEU A 27 -11.19 5.25 -10.42
CA LEU A 27 -11.77 3.96 -10.06
C LEU A 27 -12.38 3.27 -11.30
N MET A 28 -12.56 1.95 -11.22
CA MET A 28 -13.08 1.15 -12.34
C MET A 28 -14.47 1.59 -12.80
N ASP A 29 -15.30 2.07 -11.86
CA ASP A 29 -16.62 2.63 -12.10
C ASP A 29 -16.60 4.11 -12.55
N LYS A 30 -15.41 4.72 -12.62
CA LYS A 30 -15.16 6.13 -12.97
C LYS A 30 -15.81 7.15 -12.04
N SER A 31 -16.25 6.75 -10.85
CA SER A 31 -16.95 7.64 -9.90
C SER A 31 -16.07 8.76 -9.34
N ARG A 32 -14.78 8.47 -9.12
CA ARG A 32 -13.80 9.43 -8.60
C ARG A 32 -12.37 9.03 -8.95
N ARG A 33 -11.44 9.94 -8.65
CA ARG A 33 -10.00 9.68 -8.66
C ARG A 33 -9.60 8.78 -7.49
N GLU A 34 -8.63 7.92 -7.76
CA GLU A 34 -8.02 7.02 -6.79
C GLU A 34 -7.13 7.81 -5.80
N ASN A 35 -7.02 7.40 -4.54
CA ASN A 35 -6.03 7.90 -3.58
C ASN A 35 -4.80 6.98 -3.47
N ASP A 36 -3.68 7.49 -2.99
CA ASP A 36 -2.43 6.70 -2.93
C ASP A 36 -2.49 5.54 -1.91
N ALA A 37 -3.27 5.66 -0.84
CA ALA A 37 -3.41 4.58 0.14
C ALA A 37 -4.20 3.39 -0.42
N GLU A 38 -5.31 3.63 -1.11
CA GLU A 38 -6.08 2.56 -1.75
C GLU A 38 -5.33 1.93 -2.93
N HIS A 39 -4.54 2.72 -3.65
CA HIS A 39 -3.65 2.20 -4.69
C HIS A 39 -2.61 1.22 -4.13
N SER A 40 -1.95 1.60 -3.03
CA SER A 40 -0.95 0.76 -2.36
C SER A 40 -1.57 -0.53 -1.81
N TRP A 41 -2.78 -0.45 -1.24
CA TRP A 41 -3.54 -1.62 -0.83
C TRP A 41 -3.85 -2.55 -2.02
N HIS A 42 -4.35 -1.99 -3.13
CA HIS A 42 -4.69 -2.77 -4.31
C HIS A 42 -3.44 -3.43 -4.92
N PHE A 43 -2.30 -2.74 -4.92
CA PHE A 43 -1.02 -3.31 -5.32
C PHE A 43 -0.60 -4.50 -4.46
N ALA A 44 -0.73 -4.42 -3.13
CA ALA A 44 -0.41 -5.54 -2.24
C ALA A 44 -1.32 -6.76 -2.50
N VAL A 45 -2.62 -6.54 -2.72
CA VAL A 45 -3.56 -7.60 -3.10
C VAL A 45 -3.19 -8.22 -4.46
N MET A 46 -2.85 -7.38 -5.43
CA MET A 46 -2.39 -7.82 -6.75
C MET A 46 -1.10 -8.65 -6.65
N ALA A 47 -0.12 -8.21 -5.86
CA ALA A 47 1.12 -8.95 -5.64
C ALA A 47 0.86 -10.33 -5.04
N LEU A 48 0.01 -10.42 -4.00
CA LEU A 48 -0.37 -11.70 -3.39
C LEU A 48 -1.12 -12.62 -4.37
N THR A 49 -2.01 -12.06 -5.18
CA THR A 49 -2.88 -12.81 -6.10
C THR A 49 -2.10 -13.31 -7.32
N LEU A 50 -1.18 -12.50 -7.84
CA LEU A 50 -0.43 -12.78 -9.07
C LEU A 50 0.96 -13.38 -8.81
N PHE A 51 1.31 -13.66 -7.55
CA PHE A 51 2.65 -14.14 -7.19
C PHE A 51 3.06 -15.42 -7.92
N GLU A 52 2.10 -16.33 -8.17
CA GLU A 52 2.33 -17.58 -8.90
C GLU A 52 2.84 -17.38 -10.34
N TYR A 53 2.64 -16.20 -10.92
CA TYR A 53 3.13 -15.84 -12.25
C TYR A 53 4.54 -15.22 -12.23
N SER A 54 5.17 -15.08 -11.06
CA SER A 54 6.54 -14.60 -10.96
C SER A 54 7.50 -15.59 -11.62
N SER A 55 8.21 -15.15 -12.65
CA SER A 55 9.24 -15.95 -13.33
C SER A 55 10.54 -16.05 -12.54
N ASN A 56 10.70 -15.22 -11.50
CA ASN A 56 11.87 -15.22 -10.64
C ASN A 56 11.57 -15.95 -9.32
N PRO A 57 12.21 -17.12 -9.06
CA PRO A 57 12.01 -17.89 -7.84
C PRO A 57 12.56 -17.21 -6.58
N ASP A 58 13.43 -16.20 -6.74
CA ASP A 58 14.05 -15.48 -5.62
C ASP A 58 13.20 -14.31 -5.10
N VAL A 59 12.00 -14.10 -5.66
CA VAL A 59 11.10 -13.03 -5.21
C VAL A 59 10.50 -13.41 -3.86
N ASP A 60 10.87 -12.67 -2.81
CA ASP A 60 10.21 -12.75 -1.50
C ASP A 60 8.95 -11.88 -1.48
N ILE A 61 7.78 -12.53 -1.54
CA ILE A 61 6.48 -11.85 -1.47
C ILE A 61 6.32 -11.02 -0.19
N ASN A 62 6.89 -11.45 0.93
CA ASN A 62 6.79 -10.70 2.19
C ASN A 62 7.58 -9.39 2.12
N ARG A 63 8.65 -9.35 1.32
CA ARG A 63 9.37 -8.10 1.04
C ARG A 63 8.55 -7.21 0.12
N VAL A 64 7.93 -7.76 -0.93
CA VAL A 64 7.11 -6.99 -1.89
C VAL A 64 5.94 -6.30 -1.21
N ILE A 65 5.18 -7.01 -0.36
CA ILE A 65 4.01 -6.43 0.33
C ILE A 65 4.37 -5.44 1.45
N LYS A 66 5.60 -5.51 1.98
CA LYS A 66 6.10 -4.54 2.96
C LYS A 66 6.42 -3.18 2.32
N MET A 67 6.56 -3.16 0.99
CA MET A 67 6.93 -2.01 0.14
C MET A 67 8.20 -1.31 0.61
#